data_AF-A0A7W0VL71-F1
#
_entry.id   AF-A0A7W0VL71-F1
#
_cell.length_a   1.000
_cell.length_b   1.000
_cell.length_c   1.000
_cell.angle_alpha   90.00
_cell.angle_beta   90.00
_cell.angle_gamma   90.00
#
_symmetry.space_group_name_H-M   'P 1'
#
loop_
_entity.id
_entity.type
_entity.pdbx_description
1 polymer ?
#
loop_
_entity_poly.entity_id
_entity_poly.type
_entity_poly.pdbx_seq_one_letter_code
_entity_poly.pdbx_strand_id
1 'polypeptide(L)'
;MDLLITDVVMPQMSGPELARLIVKLYPTLQLLCMSAYTDDNIVRNGLLQPDLPFLQKPFTSESLTRKVREVLDSHAKIAPQHEPAVR
;
A
#
# COMPACT_ATOMS: atom_id res chain seq x y z
N MET A 1 6.11 2.06 15.87
CA MET A 1 5.38 2.49 14.65
C MET A 1 5.53 1.33 13.70
N ASP A 2 4.49 0.53 13.55
CA ASP A 2 4.59 -0.83 13.00
C ASP A 2 3.79 -0.98 11.70
N LEU A 3 2.80 -0.11 11.51
CA LEU A 3 1.95 -0.04 10.33
C LEU A 3 1.63 1.42 10.00
N LEU A 4 1.73 1.77 8.72
CA LEU A 4 1.18 3.00 8.16
C LEU A 4 -0.06 2.68 7.32
N ILE A 5 -1.13 3.44 7.54
CA ILE A 5 -2.36 3.35 6.76
C ILE A 5 -2.53 4.65 5.98
N THR A 6 -2.71 4.58 4.66
CA THR A 6 -2.80 5.76 3.78
C THR A 6 -3.85 5.60 2.69
N ASP A 7 -4.40 6.70 2.16
CA ASP A 7 -5.18 6.66 0.92
C ASP A 7 -4.26 6.37 -0.28
N VAL A 8 -4.81 5.77 -1.33
CA VAL A 8 -4.13 5.63 -2.63
C VAL A 8 -4.08 6.96 -3.35
N VAL A 9 -5.16 7.74 -3.32
CA VAL A 9 -5.25 9.02 -4.03
C VAL A 9 -5.13 10.15 -3.03
N MET A 10 -4.03 10.90 -3.10
CA MET A 10 -3.82 12.12 -2.33
C MET A 10 -3.26 13.23 -3.24
N PRO A 11 -3.42 14.51 -2.88
CA PRO A 11 -2.73 15.59 -3.57
C PRO A 11 -1.20 15.40 -3.51
N GLN A 12 -0.50 15.79 -4.57
CA GLN A 12 0.97 15.79 -4.70
C GLN A 12 1.67 14.43 -4.78
N MET A 13 1.19 13.41 -4.08
CA MET A 13 1.74 12.06 -4.11
C MET A 13 0.67 10.99 -3.86
N SER A 14 0.80 9.83 -4.49
CA SER A 14 -0.06 8.68 -4.25
C SER A 14 0.43 7.86 -3.05
N GLY A 15 -0.48 7.09 -2.43
CA GLY A 15 -0.13 6.15 -1.36
C GLY A 15 0.99 5.16 -1.74
N PRO A 16 0.98 4.60 -2.96
CA PRO A 16 2.07 3.75 -3.46
C PRO A 16 3.40 4.48 -3.69
N GLU A 17 3.39 5.75 -4.10
CA GLU A 17 4.62 6.55 -4.15
C GLU A 17 5.17 6.81 -2.74
N LEU A 18 4.29 7.11 -1.78
CA LEU A 18 4.64 7.23 -0.37
C LEU A 18 5.25 5.93 0.17
N ALA A 19 4.68 4.77 -0.19
CA ALA A 19 5.20 3.46 0.16
C ALA A 19 6.67 3.32 -0.24
N ARG A 20 6.99 3.65 -1.50
CA ARG A 20 8.34 3.52 -2.06
C ARG A 20 9.35 4.42 -1.35
N LEU A 21 8.93 5.59 -0.90
CA LEU A 21 9.79 6.51 -0.15
C LEU A 21 9.98 6.04 1.30
N ILE A 22 8.90 5.62 1.96
CA ILE A 22 8.92 5.23 3.37
C ILE A 22 9.66 3.93 3.59
N VAL A 23 9.55 2.94 2.69
CA VAL A 23 10.30 1.67 2.80
C VAL A 23 11.82 1.90 2.79
N LYS A 24 12.31 2.95 2.10
CA LYS A 24 13.74 3.30 2.12
C LYS A 24 14.20 3.83 3.48
N LEU A 25 13.30 4.48 4.23
CA LEU A 25 13.59 5.08 5.54
C LEU A 25 13.28 4.10 6.70
N TYR A 26 12.24 3.29 6.55
CA TYR A 26 11.73 2.36 7.54
C TYR A 26 11.46 0.99 6.89
N PRO A 27 12.50 0.16 6.66
CA PRO A 27 12.38 -1.10 5.93
C PRO A 27 11.51 -2.15 6.62
N THR A 28 11.23 -1.97 7.92
CA THR A 28 10.40 -2.87 8.72
C THR A 28 8.95 -2.40 8.84
N LEU A 29 8.64 -1.19 8.37
CA LEU A 29 7.30 -0.64 8.48
C LEU A 29 6.36 -1.31 7.48
N GLN A 30 5.22 -1.80 7.98
CA GLN A 30 4.17 -2.33 7.14
C GLN A 30 3.32 -1.20 6.55
N LEU A 31 2.70 -1.45 5.39
CA LEU A 31 1.80 -0.49 4.75
C LEU A 31 0.45 -1.13 4.43
N LEU A 32 -0.62 -0.37 4.65
CA LEU A 32 -1.96 -0.65 4.17
C LEU A 32 -2.51 0.56 3.40
N CYS A 33 -2.78 0.40 2.12
CA CYS A 33 -3.44 1.44 1.32
C CYS A 33 -4.96 1.32 1.40
N MET A 34 -5.70 2.42 1.22
CA MET A 34 -7.16 2.42 1.14
C MET A 34 -7.60 3.10 -0.15
N SER A 35 -8.58 2.55 -0.88
CA SER A 35 -9.03 3.10 -2.17
C SER A 35 -10.55 3.05 -2.33
N ALA A 36 -11.16 4.12 -2.83
CA ALA A 36 -12.57 4.13 -3.24
C ALA A 36 -12.82 3.61 -4.68
N TYR A 37 -11.77 3.40 -5.47
CA TYR A 37 -11.89 2.85 -6.81
C TYR A 37 -11.74 1.34 -6.80
N THR A 38 -12.62 0.67 -7.52
CA THR A 38 -12.59 -0.77 -7.78
C THR A 38 -11.28 -1.16 -8.47
N ASP A 39 -10.67 -2.23 -7.97
CA ASP A 39 -9.33 -2.76 -8.25
C ASP A 39 -8.79 -2.62 -9.68
N ASP A 40 -9.62 -2.83 -10.69
CA ASP A 40 -9.13 -2.94 -12.08
C ASP A 40 -8.51 -1.66 -12.64
N ASN A 41 -8.98 -0.47 -12.25
CA ASN A 41 -8.44 0.77 -12.82
C ASN A 41 -7.12 1.22 -12.17
N ILE A 42 -6.88 0.86 -10.91
CA ILE A 42 -5.67 1.30 -10.20
C ILE A 42 -4.51 0.35 -10.47
N VAL A 43 -4.77 -0.96 -10.53
CA VAL A 43 -3.76 -1.96 -10.89
C VAL A 43 -3.33 -1.80 -12.34
N ARG A 44 -4.28 -1.57 -13.27
CA ARG A 44 -3.98 -1.34 -14.70
C ARG A 44 -3.18 -0.06 -14.96
N ASN A 45 -3.38 0.97 -14.14
CA ASN A 45 -2.64 2.22 -14.26
C ASN A 45 -1.25 2.16 -13.61
N GLY A 46 -0.82 1.00 -13.11
CA GLY A 46 0.49 0.81 -12.48
C GLY A 46 0.63 1.52 -11.12
N LEU A 47 -0.48 1.97 -10.54
CA LEU A 47 -0.47 2.70 -9.27
C LEU A 47 -0.31 1.74 -8.10
N LEU A 48 -1.01 0.60 -8.09
CA LEU A 48 -0.83 -0.43 -7.06
C LEU A 48 0.15 -1.50 -7.51
N GLN A 49 1.18 -1.73 -6.70
CA GLN A 49 2.05 -2.89 -6.88
C GLN A 49 1.27 -4.16 -6.53
N PRO A 50 1.46 -5.28 -7.25
CA PRO A 50 0.70 -6.52 -7.03
C PRO A 50 0.74 -7.03 -5.59
N ASP A 51 1.84 -6.76 -4.88
CA ASP A 51 2.08 -7.22 -3.52
C ASP A 51 1.76 -6.17 -2.44
N LEU A 52 1.18 -5.02 -2.81
CA LEU A 52 0.85 -3.97 -1.85
C LEU A 52 -0.50 -4.25 -1.17
N PRO A 53 -0.55 -4.40 0.16
CA PRO A 53 -1.81 -4.59 0.85
C PRO A 53 -2.72 -3.37 0.70
N PHE A 54 -3.99 -3.60 0.33
CA PHE A 54 -5.00 -2.56 0.25
C PHE A 54 -6.33 -2.96 0.87
N LEU A 55 -7.16 -1.97 1.17
CA LEU A 55 -8.54 -2.09 1.66
C LEU A 55 -9.46 -1.20 0.82
N GLN A 56 -10.44 -1.81 0.17
CA GLN A 56 -11.42 -1.08 -0.62
C GLN A 56 -12.40 -0.29 0.28
N LYS A 57 -12.71 0.95 -0.10
CA LYS A 57 -13.75 1.79 0.47
C LYS A 57 -15.06 1.62 -0.32
N PRO A 58 -16.24 1.69 0.34
CA PRO A 58 -16.41 1.79 1.78
C PRO A 58 -16.08 0.47 2.50
N PHE A 59 -15.58 0.57 3.74
CA PHE A 59 -15.25 -0.58 4.58
C PHE A 59 -15.89 -0.45 5.96
N THR A 60 -16.06 -1.59 6.65
CA THR A 60 -16.49 -1.64 8.04
C THR A 60 -15.28 -1.63 8.99
N SER A 61 -15.49 -1.26 10.25
CA SER A 61 -14.45 -1.37 11.30
C SER A 61 -13.92 -2.81 11.44
N GLU A 62 -14.77 -3.81 11.22
CA GLU A 62 -14.38 -5.22 11.24
C GLU A 62 -13.42 -5.54 10.09
N SER A 63 -13.76 -5.14 8.86
CA SER A 63 -12.89 -5.36 7.70
C SER A 63 -11.55 -4.64 7.83
N LEU A 64 -11.53 -3.43 8.42
CA LEU A 64 -10.29 -2.72 8.72
C LEU A 64 -9.44 -3.48 9.74
N THR A 65 -10.05 -3.89 10.85
CA THR A 65 -9.32 -4.59 11.93
C THR A 65 -8.75 -5.92 11.44
N ARG A 66 -9.54 -6.68 10.66
CA ARG A 66 -9.11 -7.91 10.02
C ARG A 66 -7.92 -7.67 9.10
N LYS A 67 -8.00 -6.65 8.24
CA LYS A 67 -6.92 -6.34 7.29
C LYS A 67 -5.65 -5.88 7.98
N VAL A 68 -5.77 -5.06 9.03
CA VAL A 68 -4.63 -4.66 9.87
C VAL A 68 -3.96 -5.88 10.50
N ARG A 69 -4.74 -6.83 11.02
CA ARG A 69 -4.21 -8.07 11.59
C ARG A 69 -3.47 -8.90 10.53
N GLU A 70 -4.09 -9.12 9.37
CA GLU A 70 -3.46 -9.81 8.24
C GLU A 70 -2.10 -9.21 7.88
N VAL A 71 -2.03 -7.87 7.74
CA VAL A 71 -0.80 -7.18 7.37
C VAL A 71 0.28 -7.33 8.44
N LEU A 72 -0.07 -7.12 9.71
CA LEU A 72 0.89 -7.24 10.82
C LEU A 72 1.40 -8.69 11.01
N ASP A 73 0.53 -9.68 10.81
CA ASP A 73 0.89 -11.09 10.96
C ASP A 73 1.68 -11.63 9.75
N SER A 74 1.47 -11.06 8.57
CA SER A 74 2.11 -11.54 7.33
C SER A 74 3.62 -11.33 7.27
N HIS A 75 4.20 -10.44 8.09
CA HIS A 75 5.60 -9.97 7.97
C HIS A 75 6.01 -9.68 6.51
N ALA A 76 5.05 -9.37 5.63
CA ALA A 76 5.27 -9.24 4.21
C ALA A 76 6.14 -8.00 4.00
N LYS A 77 7.42 -8.22 3.75
CA LYS A 77 8.35 -7.13 3.44
C LYS A 77 7.94 -6.62 2.06
N ILE A 78 7.67 -5.32 1.96
CA ILE A 78 7.62 -4.66 0.66
C ILE A 78 9.02 -4.81 0.08
N ALA A 79 9.20 -5.78 -0.81
CA ALA A 79 10.47 -5.99 -1.47
C ALA A 79 10.74 -4.77 -2.36
N PRO A 80 11.92 -4.13 -2.29
CA PRO A 80 12.28 -3.11 -3.24
C PRO A 80 12.50 -3.80 -4.59
N GLN A 81 11.51 -3.77 -5.50
CA GLN A 81 11.71 -4.27 -6.85
C GLN A 81 11.39 -3.21 -7.92
N HIS A 82 12.38 -3.05 -8.80
CA HIS A 82 12.48 -2.24 -10.01
C HIS A 82 12.48 -0.71 -9.86
N GLU A 83 13.70 -0.19 -9.67
CA GLU A 83 14.09 1.06 -10.33
C GLU A 83 14.04 0.80 -11.85
N PRO A 84 13.29 1.58 -12.65
CA PRO A 84 13.36 1.42 -14.10
C PRO A 84 14.80 1.75 -14.51
N ALA A 85 15.46 0.79 -15.16
CA ALA A 85 16.75 1.03 -15.78
C ALA A 85 16.58 2.18 -16.77
N VAL A 86 17.14 3.34 -16.42
CA VAL A 86 17.28 4.47 -17.33
C VAL A 86 18.19 3.97 -18.46
N ARG A 87 17.61 3.82 -19.65
CA ARG A 87 18.37 3.73 -20.90
C ARG A 87 18.48 5.13 -21.50
#